data_AF-C1E0A8-F1
#
_entry.id   AF-C1E0A8-F1
#
_cell.length_a   1.000
_cell.length_b   1.000
_cell.length_c   1.000
_cell.angle_alpha   90.00
_cell.angle_beta   90.00
_cell.angle_gamma   90.00
#
_symmetry.space_group_name_H-M   'P 1'
#
loop_
_entity.id
_entity.type
_entity.pdbx_description
1 polymer ?
#
loop_
_entity_poly.entity_id
_entity_poly.type
_entity_poly.pdbx_seq_one_letter_code
_entity_poly.pdbx_strand_id
1 'polypeptide(L)'
;MSSAFTLSATSVGVARTKPPTGASRRGRVATVTRAACPGDDDAPVPTPVSAPGRREALLSAAALAAVSPATRANAAEPLKESFYDYTVSQYGKPFDLSAFKGDVTVVLNNANYPSLRSLYKKYHDQGFELVAFPANQFGCQAPGTSEQEREYAWRKFGFEFPVMDKIAVKDKPARCKGIDPASYEEFKDDPDAMLTAPLIDDTTSSSPIAPVYAFLKQPPFDGEIPWNYTKFLVGRDGRVLRRYSPADPLEQGMEDDVKRALAGEELKKRAF
;
A
#
# COMPACT_ATOMS: atom_id res chain seq x y z
N MET A 1 -36.80 61.44 16.89
CA MET A 1 -36.05 62.38 16.03
C MET A 1 -35.32 61.55 14.98
N SER A 2 -35.56 61.88 13.71
CA SER A 2 -34.68 61.74 12.52
C SER A 2 -33.91 60.44 12.26
N SER A 3 -33.69 60.00 11.04
CA SER A 3 -34.22 60.22 9.69
C SER A 3 -33.42 59.25 8.82
N ALA A 4 -34.03 58.78 7.74
CA ALA A 4 -33.39 57.96 6.71
C ALA A 4 -32.16 58.64 6.07
N PHE A 5 -31.20 57.84 5.60
CA PHE A 5 -30.35 58.22 4.48
C PHE A 5 -30.05 57.00 3.59
N THR A 6 -30.27 57.23 2.30
CA THR A 6 -30.18 56.33 1.15
C THR A 6 -28.81 56.48 0.47
N LEU A 7 -28.56 55.59 -0.51
CA LEU A 7 -27.56 55.64 -1.62
C LEU A 7 -26.21 54.97 -1.28
N SER A 8 -25.48 54.32 -2.19
CA SER A 8 -25.56 54.26 -3.65
C SER A 8 -24.87 52.98 -4.13
N ALA A 9 -25.36 52.38 -5.22
CA ALA A 9 -24.66 51.33 -5.95
C ALA A 9 -23.65 51.97 -6.92
N THR A 10 -22.38 51.59 -6.81
CA THR A 10 -21.34 51.98 -7.78
C THR A 10 -20.87 50.73 -8.51
N SER A 11 -21.12 50.67 -9.82
CA SER A 11 -20.55 49.69 -10.71
C SER A 11 -19.06 49.96 -10.90
N VAL A 12 -18.21 48.93 -10.79
CA VAL A 12 -16.83 48.97 -11.28
C VAL A 12 -16.66 47.85 -12.29
N GLY A 13 -16.17 48.24 -13.46
CA GLY A 13 -16.10 47.44 -14.68
C GLY A 13 -15.06 46.31 -14.64
N VAL A 14 -15.32 45.38 -15.54
CA VAL A 14 -14.52 44.21 -15.88
C VAL A 14 -13.17 44.63 -16.49
N ALA A 15 -12.08 44.10 -15.93
CA ALA A 15 -10.81 43.94 -16.64
C ALA A 15 -10.45 42.45 -16.64
N ARG A 16 -10.66 41.79 -17.78
CA ARG A 16 -10.23 40.41 -18.04
C ARG A 16 -8.71 40.39 -18.16
N THR A 17 -8.01 39.84 -17.18
CA THR A 17 -6.61 39.48 -17.30
C THR A 17 -6.51 38.04 -17.81
N LYS A 18 -5.85 37.87 -18.96
CA LYS A 18 -5.56 36.58 -19.60
C LYS A 18 -4.43 35.90 -18.82
N PRO A 19 -4.59 34.67 -18.29
CA PRO A 19 -3.47 33.95 -17.71
C PRO A 19 -2.50 33.47 -18.81
N PRO A 20 -1.18 33.43 -18.53
CA PRO A 20 -0.17 33.05 -19.51
C PRO A 20 -0.29 31.56 -19.85
N THR A 21 -0.20 31.27 -21.14
CA THR A 21 -0.05 29.94 -21.74
C THR A 21 1.23 29.26 -21.27
N GLY A 22 1.12 28.41 -20.26
CA GLY A 22 2.15 27.44 -19.86
C GLY A 22 1.94 26.12 -20.60
N ALA A 23 2.99 25.64 -21.27
CA ALA A 23 2.97 24.45 -22.11
C ALA A 23 2.49 23.19 -21.37
N SER A 24 1.42 22.58 -21.89
CA SER A 24 1.01 21.22 -21.56
C SER A 24 2.13 20.25 -21.98
N ARG A 25 2.86 19.71 -20.99
CA ARG A 25 3.70 18.53 -21.22
C ARG A 25 2.78 17.33 -21.34
N ARG A 26 2.60 16.89 -22.59
CA ARG A 26 1.97 15.62 -22.95
C ARG A 26 2.63 14.46 -22.21
N GLY A 27 1.80 13.75 -21.46
CA GLY A 27 1.76 12.30 -21.29
C GLY A 27 3.09 11.54 -21.22
N ARG A 28 3.43 11.08 -20.02
CA ARG A 28 3.97 9.74 -19.86
C ARG A 28 2.89 8.91 -19.18
N VAL A 29 1.95 8.40 -19.97
CA VAL A 29 1.06 7.32 -19.54
C VAL A 29 1.94 6.07 -19.48
N ALA A 30 2.51 5.79 -18.31
CA ALA A 30 2.75 4.40 -17.98
C ALA A 30 1.35 3.85 -17.67
N THR A 31 0.77 3.11 -18.62
CA THR A 31 -0.42 2.30 -18.35
C THR A 31 -0.03 1.31 -17.26
N VAL A 32 -0.28 1.68 -16.01
CA VAL A 32 -0.66 0.68 -15.01
C VAL A 32 -1.93 0.08 -15.56
N THR A 33 -1.83 -1.11 -16.13
CA THR A 33 -3.00 -1.89 -16.50
C THR A 33 -3.91 -1.96 -15.29
N ARG A 34 -5.10 -1.36 -15.45
CA ARG A 34 -6.23 -1.45 -14.54
C ARG A 34 -6.42 -2.93 -14.15
N ALA A 35 -6.03 -3.28 -12.94
CA ALA A 35 -6.35 -4.60 -12.40
C ALA A 35 -7.84 -4.61 -12.10
N ALA A 36 -8.61 -5.32 -12.93
CA ALA A 36 -9.96 -5.71 -12.57
C ALA A 36 -9.86 -6.74 -11.43
N CYS A 37 -10.70 -6.62 -10.40
CA CYS A 37 -11.01 -7.78 -9.57
C CYS A 37 -11.82 -8.75 -10.43
N PRO A 38 -11.37 -9.99 -10.71
CA PRO A 38 -12.14 -10.92 -11.51
C PRO A 38 -12.86 -11.94 -10.62
N GLY A 39 -14.19 -11.79 -10.55
CA GLY A 39 -15.10 -12.92 -10.57
C GLY A 39 -15.91 -12.78 -11.86
N ASP A 40 -15.98 -13.87 -12.64
CA ASP A 40 -16.71 -14.04 -13.91
C ASP A 40 -15.98 -13.61 -15.22
N ASP A 41 -15.40 -14.64 -15.86
CA ASP A 41 -15.13 -14.99 -17.27
C ASP A 41 -14.55 -13.99 -18.33
N ASP A 42 -13.55 -14.55 -19.04
CA ASP A 42 -13.03 -14.26 -20.39
C ASP A 42 -12.48 -12.85 -20.71
N ALA A 43 -11.18 -12.67 -20.44
CA ALA A 43 -10.33 -11.74 -21.18
C ALA A 43 -8.95 -12.38 -21.47
N PRO A 44 -8.39 -12.17 -22.68
CA PRO A 44 -7.30 -12.99 -23.19
C PRO A 44 -5.97 -12.68 -22.48
N VAL A 45 -5.36 -13.73 -21.93
CA VAL A 45 -3.99 -13.71 -21.42
C VAL A 45 -3.01 -13.54 -22.59
N PRO A 46 -2.06 -12.59 -22.57
CA PRO A 46 -1.03 -12.53 -23.59
C PRO A 46 -0.07 -13.72 -23.44
N THR A 47 -0.03 -14.58 -24.45
CA THR A 47 0.93 -15.69 -24.54
C THR A 47 2.34 -15.18 -24.84
N PRO A 48 3.39 -15.67 -24.17
CA PRO A 48 4.76 -15.41 -24.60
C PRO A 48 5.09 -16.17 -25.89
N VAL A 49 5.71 -15.45 -26.82
CA VAL A 49 6.19 -15.90 -28.13
C VAL A 49 7.23 -17.03 -27.96
N SER A 50 6.99 -18.15 -28.63
CA SER A 50 7.97 -19.23 -28.82
C SER A 50 9.07 -18.83 -29.78
N ALA A 51 10.31 -19.22 -29.49
CA ALA A 51 11.41 -19.33 -30.44
C ALA A 51 12.34 -20.51 -30.05
N PRO A 52 13.07 -21.11 -31.00
CA PRO A 52 13.08 -22.56 -31.21
C PRO A 52 14.18 -23.31 -30.47
N GLY A 53 13.92 -24.60 -30.24
CA GLY A 53 14.88 -25.54 -29.66
C GLY A 53 16.04 -25.91 -30.59
N ARG A 54 17.13 -26.38 -29.97
CA ARG A 54 18.10 -27.25 -30.62
C ARG A 54 18.69 -28.27 -29.63
N ARG A 55 18.42 -29.52 -30.01
CA ARG A 55 18.88 -30.86 -29.60
C ARG A 55 20.19 -31.00 -28.79
N GLU A 56 20.06 -31.76 -27.70
CA GLU A 56 20.82 -32.97 -27.31
C GLU A 56 22.29 -33.13 -27.79
N ALA A 57 23.20 -33.32 -26.82
CA ALA A 57 24.32 -34.26 -26.93
C ALA A 57 24.76 -34.81 -25.56
N LEU A 58 25.07 -36.10 -25.57
CA LEU A 58 25.27 -37.06 -24.50
C LEU A 58 26.40 -36.81 -23.46
N LEU A 59 26.15 -37.36 -22.27
CA LEU A 59 27.01 -38.08 -21.31
C LEU A 59 28.50 -37.69 -21.17
N SER A 60 28.86 -37.33 -19.93
CA SER A 60 30.02 -37.92 -19.27
C SER A 60 29.84 -37.94 -17.75
N ALA A 61 29.94 -39.13 -17.14
CA ALA A 61 29.86 -39.34 -15.71
C ALA A 61 31.24 -39.18 -15.07
N ALA A 62 31.34 -38.35 -14.04
CA ALA A 62 32.46 -38.37 -13.10
C ALA A 62 31.94 -38.03 -11.70
N ALA A 63 31.95 -39.02 -10.82
CA ALA A 63 31.64 -38.89 -9.41
C ALA A 63 32.84 -38.28 -8.67
N LEU A 64 32.64 -37.22 -7.89
CA LEU A 64 33.52 -36.84 -6.80
C LEU A 64 32.78 -36.02 -5.74
N ALA A 65 32.85 -36.54 -4.50
CA ALA A 65 32.59 -35.92 -3.21
C ALA A 65 31.18 -35.34 -2.96
N ALA A 66 30.36 -36.12 -2.27
CA ALA A 66 29.24 -35.61 -1.49
C ALA A 66 29.77 -34.72 -0.36
N VAL A 67 29.88 -33.41 -0.63
CA VAL A 67 29.88 -32.40 0.43
C VAL A 67 28.44 -32.31 0.90
N SER A 68 28.16 -32.87 2.08
CA SER A 68 26.91 -32.61 2.79
C SER A 68 26.68 -31.10 2.82
N PRO A 69 25.53 -30.57 2.37
CA PRO A 69 25.19 -29.20 2.69
C PRO A 69 24.99 -29.19 4.21
N ALA A 70 26.00 -28.73 4.93
CA ALA A 70 25.83 -28.25 6.28
C ALA A 70 24.66 -27.27 6.24
N THR A 71 23.64 -27.56 7.02
CA THR A 71 22.46 -26.74 7.25
C THR A 71 22.92 -25.30 7.46
N ARG A 72 22.85 -24.46 6.41
CA ARG A 72 22.85 -23.01 6.59
C ARG A 72 21.54 -22.72 7.30
N ALA A 73 21.62 -22.60 8.62
CA ALA A 73 20.60 -21.91 9.38
C ALA A 73 20.30 -20.59 8.66
N ASN A 74 19.01 -20.34 8.41
CA ASN A 74 18.47 -19.13 7.80
C ASN A 74 19.10 -17.87 8.45
N ALA A 75 20.15 -17.34 7.84
CA ALA A 75 20.47 -15.93 7.99
C ALA A 75 19.43 -15.21 7.14
N ALA A 76 18.58 -14.39 7.77
CA ALA A 76 17.68 -13.51 7.03
C ALA A 76 18.51 -12.73 6.02
N GLU A 77 18.08 -12.72 4.75
CA GLU A 77 18.73 -11.93 3.71
C GLU A 77 18.88 -10.47 4.16
N PRO A 78 20.00 -9.80 3.81
CA PRO A 78 20.18 -8.40 4.18
C PRO A 78 19.01 -7.57 3.63
N LEU A 79 18.55 -6.61 4.43
CA LEU A 79 17.51 -5.67 4.00
C LEU A 79 18.01 -4.86 2.81
N LYS A 80 17.08 -4.49 1.92
CA LYS A 80 17.37 -3.66 0.75
C LYS A 80 17.52 -2.20 1.18
N GLU A 81 18.16 -1.39 0.34
CA GLU A 81 18.41 0.03 0.61
C GLU A 81 17.19 0.92 0.33
N SER A 82 16.22 0.44 -0.45
CA SER A 82 15.03 1.19 -0.85
C SER A 82 13.77 0.34 -0.69
N PHE A 83 12.69 0.98 -0.24
CA PHE A 83 11.35 0.40 -0.25
C PHE A 83 10.95 -0.09 -1.65
N TYR A 84 11.35 0.64 -2.69
CA TYR A 84 11.01 0.34 -4.08
C TYR A 84 11.79 -0.83 -4.67
N ASP A 85 12.75 -1.40 -3.95
CA ASP A 85 13.46 -2.59 -4.42
C ASP A 85 12.76 -3.89 -3.97
N TYR A 86 11.74 -3.82 -3.12
CA TYR A 86 11.03 -5.00 -2.61
C TYR A 86 9.98 -5.52 -3.58
N THR A 87 9.83 -6.85 -3.60
CA THR A 87 8.73 -7.53 -4.29
C THR A 87 7.78 -8.06 -3.23
N VAL A 88 6.49 -7.76 -3.39
CA VAL A 88 5.40 -8.23 -2.52
C VAL A 88 4.42 -9.06 -3.34
N SER A 89 3.38 -9.60 -2.72
CA SER A 89 2.32 -10.29 -3.45
C SER A 89 1.11 -9.38 -3.63
N GLN A 90 0.51 -9.41 -4.81
CA GLN A 90 -0.74 -8.75 -5.15
C GLN A 90 -1.55 -9.66 -6.07
N TYR A 91 -2.79 -9.98 -5.70
CA TYR A 91 -3.63 -10.94 -6.43
C TYR A 91 -2.97 -12.32 -6.56
N GLY A 92 -2.23 -12.75 -5.53
CA GLY A 92 -1.48 -14.00 -5.54
C GLY A 92 -0.27 -14.03 -6.49
N LYS A 93 0.12 -12.87 -7.05
CA LYS A 93 1.24 -12.75 -7.99
C LYS A 93 2.32 -11.82 -7.44
N PRO A 94 3.60 -12.05 -7.76
CA PRO A 94 4.66 -11.10 -7.44
C PRO A 94 4.37 -9.71 -8.04
N PHE A 95 4.50 -8.68 -7.23
CA PHE A 95 4.36 -7.27 -7.59
C PHE A 95 5.64 -6.54 -7.16
N ASP A 96 6.31 -5.91 -8.12
CA ASP A 96 7.52 -5.14 -7.86
C ASP A 96 7.15 -3.71 -7.43
N LEU A 97 7.56 -3.31 -6.22
CA LEU A 97 7.32 -1.98 -5.69
C LEU A 97 8.09 -0.88 -6.45
N SER A 98 9.00 -1.25 -7.36
CA SER A 98 9.62 -0.33 -8.30
C SER A 98 8.60 0.41 -9.19
N ALA A 99 7.38 -0.13 -9.32
CA ALA A 99 6.25 0.54 -9.97
C ALA A 99 5.91 1.92 -9.35
N PHE A 100 6.21 2.12 -8.06
CA PHE A 100 5.96 3.39 -7.34
C PHE A 100 7.21 4.27 -7.25
N LYS A 101 8.31 3.87 -7.89
CA LYS A 101 9.57 4.59 -7.80
C LYS A 101 9.45 5.98 -8.40
N GLY A 102 9.83 6.99 -7.62
CA GLY A 102 9.70 8.40 -8.00
C GLY A 102 8.47 9.08 -7.41
N ASP A 103 7.53 8.34 -6.82
CA ASP A 103 6.40 8.90 -6.09
C ASP A 103 6.69 9.04 -4.60
N VAL A 104 5.93 9.91 -3.94
CA VAL A 104 5.86 9.96 -2.48
C VAL A 104 4.80 8.95 -2.05
N THR A 105 5.19 7.93 -1.31
CA THR A 105 4.30 6.80 -0.99
C THR A 105 3.97 6.78 0.49
N VAL A 106 2.68 6.71 0.83
CA VAL A 106 2.26 6.32 2.18
C VAL A 106 1.96 4.84 2.21
N VAL A 107 2.67 4.12 3.08
CA VAL A 107 2.46 2.69 3.34
C VAL A 107 1.66 2.55 4.63
N LEU A 108 0.56 1.81 4.61
CA LEU A 108 -0.30 1.58 5.78
C LEU A 108 -0.57 0.09 6.00
N ASN A 109 -0.57 -0.34 7.27
CA ASN A 109 -1.13 -1.65 7.60
C ASN A 109 -2.65 -1.56 7.76
N ASN A 110 -3.34 -2.42 7.02
CA ASN A 110 -4.78 -2.50 6.82
C ASN A 110 -5.37 -1.46 5.83
N ALA A 111 -6.41 -1.83 5.09
CA ALA A 111 -7.00 -1.04 4.00
C ALA A 111 -8.30 -0.31 4.39
N ASN A 112 -8.87 -0.63 5.55
CA ASN A 112 -10.14 -0.06 6.03
C ASN A 112 -9.98 1.32 6.69
N TYR A 113 -9.52 2.33 5.95
CA TYR A 113 -9.26 3.67 6.53
C TYR A 113 -9.75 4.83 5.64
N PRO A 114 -11.01 5.28 5.81
CA PRO A 114 -11.66 6.22 4.90
C PRO A 114 -10.98 7.60 4.85
N SER A 115 -10.31 8.03 5.92
CA SER A 115 -9.74 9.37 6.01
C SER A 115 -8.51 9.56 5.12
N LEU A 116 -7.79 8.49 4.74
CA LEU A 116 -6.66 8.57 3.80
C LEU A 116 -7.11 8.76 2.34
N ARG A 117 -8.39 8.51 2.05
CA ARG A 117 -8.96 8.67 0.72
C ARG A 117 -8.92 10.13 0.25
N SER A 118 -9.27 11.06 1.12
CA SER A 118 -9.25 12.50 0.80
C SER A 118 -7.84 12.95 0.43
N LEU A 119 -6.84 12.45 1.16
CA LEU A 119 -5.44 12.71 0.86
C LEU A 119 -5.04 12.14 -0.50
N TYR A 120 -5.40 10.88 -0.76
CA TYR A 120 -5.12 10.22 -2.03
C TYR A 120 -5.69 10.98 -3.21
N LYS A 121 -7.00 11.27 -3.20
CA LYS A 121 -7.67 12.04 -4.25
C LYS A 121 -7.03 13.39 -4.52
N LYS A 122 -6.54 14.05 -3.46
CA LYS A 122 -5.99 15.41 -3.55
C LYS A 122 -4.60 15.42 -4.18
N TYR A 123 -3.79 14.40 -3.90
CA TYR A 123 -2.37 14.42 -4.24
C TYR A 123 -1.93 13.37 -5.25
N HIS A 124 -2.76 12.38 -5.58
CA HIS A 124 -2.36 11.26 -6.44
C HIS A 124 -1.74 11.71 -7.76
N ASP A 125 -2.44 12.61 -8.48
CA ASP A 125 -1.98 13.18 -9.76
C ASP A 125 -0.72 14.07 -9.64
N GLN A 126 -0.21 14.31 -8.43
CA GLN A 126 0.99 15.10 -8.13
C GLN A 126 2.22 14.22 -7.83
N GLY A 127 2.11 12.90 -8.04
CA GLY A 127 3.15 11.92 -7.72
C GLY A 127 3.06 11.46 -6.26
N PHE A 128 1.85 11.23 -5.78
CA PHE A 128 1.56 10.63 -4.48
C PHE A 128 0.91 9.26 -4.67
N GLU A 129 1.29 8.29 -3.85
CA GLU A 129 0.70 6.96 -3.85
C GLU A 129 0.34 6.51 -2.42
N LEU A 130 -0.66 5.65 -2.32
CA LEU A 130 -1.10 5.04 -1.07
C LEU A 130 -1.11 3.52 -1.23
N VAL A 131 -0.29 2.80 -0.46
CA VAL A 131 -0.16 1.34 -0.59
C VAL A 131 -0.58 0.67 0.72
N ALA A 132 -1.71 -0.04 0.69
CA ALA A 132 -2.23 -0.74 1.85
C ALA A 132 -1.81 -2.20 1.88
N PHE A 133 -1.39 -2.66 3.07
CA PHE A 133 -1.07 -4.05 3.36
C PHE A 133 -1.99 -4.59 4.45
N PRO A 134 -3.02 -5.39 4.10
CA PRO A 134 -3.84 -6.06 5.08
C PRO A 134 -2.98 -6.90 6.04
N ALA A 135 -3.26 -6.81 7.35
CA ALA A 135 -2.50 -7.51 8.38
C ALA A 135 -3.43 -7.90 9.51
N ASN A 136 -3.53 -9.20 9.78
CA ASN A 136 -4.50 -9.72 10.73
C ASN A 136 -3.93 -9.89 12.15
N GLN A 137 -2.69 -9.46 12.38
CA GLN A 137 -1.96 -9.61 13.64
C GLN A 137 -2.48 -8.70 14.78
N PHE A 138 -3.52 -7.90 14.55
CA PHE A 138 -4.09 -6.94 15.50
C PHE A 138 -5.57 -7.21 15.71
N GLY A 139 -5.89 -7.88 16.83
CA GLY A 139 -7.27 -8.18 17.21
C GLY A 139 -8.05 -9.00 16.17
N CYS A 140 -7.38 -9.63 15.23
CA CYS A 140 -7.98 -10.41 14.14
C CYS A 140 -8.95 -9.60 13.26
N GLN A 141 -8.61 -8.32 13.05
CA GLN A 141 -9.44 -7.35 12.33
C GLN A 141 -9.27 -7.37 10.79
N ALA A 142 -8.57 -8.37 10.25
CA ALA A 142 -8.50 -8.65 8.81
C ALA A 142 -8.58 -10.17 8.59
N PRO A 143 -9.65 -10.85 9.05
CA PRO A 143 -9.70 -12.30 9.15
C PRO A 143 -9.89 -13.01 7.80
N GLY A 144 -10.31 -12.28 6.76
CA GLY A 144 -10.53 -12.82 5.43
C GLY A 144 -9.24 -13.19 4.69
N THR A 145 -9.38 -13.77 3.50
CA THR A 145 -8.29 -13.96 2.56
C THR A 145 -7.82 -12.62 1.98
N SER A 146 -6.63 -12.59 1.38
CA SER A 146 -6.13 -11.39 0.67
C SER A 146 -7.13 -10.84 -0.36
N GLU A 147 -7.85 -11.73 -1.05
CA GLU A 147 -8.89 -11.37 -2.01
C GLU A 147 -10.10 -10.72 -1.34
N GLN A 148 -10.62 -11.34 -0.28
CA GLN A 148 -11.73 -10.81 0.49
C GLN A 148 -11.43 -9.44 1.11
N GLU A 149 -10.21 -9.23 1.63
CA GLU A 149 -9.79 -7.94 2.18
C GLU A 149 -9.73 -6.85 1.09
N ARG A 150 -9.28 -7.21 -0.13
CA ARG A 150 -9.33 -6.30 -1.28
C ARG A 150 -10.75 -6.01 -1.72
N GLU A 151 -11.61 -7.01 -1.80
CA GLU A 151 -13.01 -6.84 -2.17
C GLU A 151 -13.73 -5.95 -1.16
N TYR A 152 -13.49 -6.14 0.13
CA TYR A 152 -14.01 -5.28 1.18
C TYR A 152 -13.54 -3.84 0.98
N ALA A 153 -12.23 -3.64 0.78
CA ALA A 153 -11.68 -2.31 0.51
C ALA A 153 -12.28 -1.68 -0.76
N TRP A 154 -12.43 -2.45 -1.84
CA TRP A 154 -13.08 -2.02 -3.07
C TRP A 154 -14.54 -1.60 -2.80
N ARG A 155 -15.33 -2.46 -2.16
CA ARG A 155 -16.77 -2.22 -1.93
C ARG A 155 -17.00 -1.02 -1.02
N LYS A 156 -16.16 -0.83 -0.01
CA LYS A 156 -16.31 0.26 0.96
C LYS A 156 -15.71 1.58 0.47
N PHE A 157 -14.60 1.56 -0.26
CA PHE A 157 -13.83 2.78 -0.59
C PHE A 157 -13.74 3.09 -2.07
N GLY A 158 -14.00 2.13 -2.95
CA GLY A 158 -13.70 2.22 -4.38
C GLY A 158 -12.20 2.03 -4.67
N PHE A 159 -11.88 1.64 -5.90
CA PHE A 159 -10.52 1.32 -6.35
C PHE A 159 -9.68 2.54 -6.62
N GLU A 160 -9.42 3.28 -5.57
CA GLU A 160 -8.62 4.47 -5.71
C GLU A 160 -7.15 4.12 -5.59
N PHE A 161 -6.76 3.15 -4.75
CA PHE A 161 -5.35 2.89 -4.47
C PHE A 161 -4.99 1.38 -4.37
N PRO A 162 -3.71 1.01 -4.58
CA PRO A 162 -3.24 -0.37 -4.46
C PRO A 162 -3.42 -0.99 -3.07
N VAL A 163 -4.12 -2.12 -3.02
CA VAL A 163 -4.20 -3.00 -1.85
C VAL A 163 -3.46 -4.30 -2.17
N MET A 164 -2.44 -4.61 -1.38
CA MET A 164 -1.58 -5.78 -1.54
C MET A 164 -2.20 -7.03 -0.90
N ASP A 165 -1.57 -8.18 -1.08
CA ASP A 165 -1.92 -9.38 -0.31
C ASP A 165 -1.54 -9.21 1.17
N LYS A 166 -2.19 -10.00 2.04
CA LYS A 166 -1.92 -10.02 3.47
C LYS A 166 -0.44 -10.23 3.77
N ILE A 167 0.04 -9.58 4.82
CA ILE A 167 1.46 -9.62 5.18
C ILE A 167 1.67 -9.58 6.71
N ALA A 168 2.77 -10.18 7.16
CA ALA A 168 3.21 -10.10 8.55
C ALA A 168 3.96 -8.79 8.80
N VAL A 169 3.51 -8.02 9.80
CA VAL A 169 4.04 -6.70 10.15
C VAL A 169 4.61 -6.64 11.58
N LYS A 170 4.21 -7.56 12.46
CA LYS A 170 4.77 -7.70 13.81
C LYS A 170 6.04 -8.53 13.81
N ASP A 171 6.96 -8.20 14.72
CA ASP A 171 8.18 -8.99 14.95
C ASP A 171 7.86 -10.38 15.52
N LYS A 172 6.79 -10.45 16.33
CA LYS A 172 6.31 -11.69 16.94
C LYS A 172 5.03 -12.15 16.25
N PRO A 173 4.92 -13.46 15.96
CA PRO A 173 3.68 -14.08 15.52
C PRO A 173 2.51 -13.73 16.43
N ALA A 174 1.34 -13.49 15.84
CA ALA A 174 0.08 -13.33 16.55
C ALA A 174 -0.79 -14.58 16.34
N ARG A 175 -1.40 -15.07 17.43
CA ARG A 175 -2.39 -16.15 17.33
C ARG A 175 -3.77 -15.53 17.26
N CYS A 176 -4.40 -15.66 16.10
CA CYS A 176 -5.78 -15.27 15.94
C CYS A 176 -6.72 -16.44 16.25
N LYS A 177 -7.71 -16.17 17.10
CA LYS A 177 -8.86 -17.06 17.28
C LYS A 177 -9.95 -16.51 16.38
N GLY A 178 -10.23 -17.20 15.27
CA GLY A 178 -11.34 -16.82 14.39
C GLY A 178 -12.68 -16.98 15.11
N ILE A 179 -13.74 -16.45 14.50
CA ILE A 179 -15.10 -16.82 14.88
C ILE A 179 -15.36 -18.24 14.41
N ASP A 180 -16.13 -18.99 15.19
CA ASP A 180 -16.60 -20.32 14.81
C ASP A 180 -17.35 -20.25 13.46
N PRO A 181 -16.99 -21.07 12.45
CA PRO A 181 -17.61 -21.02 11.14
C PRO A 181 -19.13 -21.13 11.15
N ALA A 182 -19.72 -21.93 12.04
CA ALA A 182 -21.16 -22.08 12.11
C ALA A 182 -21.84 -20.78 12.58
N SER A 183 -21.19 -20.03 13.49
CA SER A 183 -21.69 -18.73 13.92
C SER A 183 -21.63 -17.71 12.78
N TYR A 184 -20.61 -17.76 11.92
CA TYR A 184 -20.46 -16.85 10.79
C TYR A 184 -21.52 -17.02 9.72
N GLU A 185 -21.95 -18.26 9.44
CA GLU A 185 -22.97 -18.55 8.42
C GLU A 185 -24.28 -17.76 8.63
N GLU A 186 -24.62 -17.44 9.88
CA GLU A 186 -25.84 -16.69 10.20
C GLU A 186 -25.80 -15.22 9.77
N PHE A 187 -24.60 -14.63 9.62
CA PHE A 187 -24.45 -13.22 9.33
C PHE A 187 -23.48 -12.92 8.17
N LYS A 188 -22.96 -13.93 7.47
CA LYS A 188 -21.99 -13.78 6.36
C LYS A 188 -22.42 -12.82 5.24
N ASP A 189 -23.73 -12.63 5.06
CA ASP A 189 -24.28 -11.75 4.04
C ASP A 189 -24.34 -10.27 4.49
N ASP A 190 -24.08 -9.99 5.78
CA ASP A 190 -23.91 -8.63 6.30
C ASP A 190 -22.62 -8.01 5.70
N PRO A 191 -22.69 -6.78 5.14
CA PRO A 191 -21.53 -6.14 4.52
C PRO A 191 -20.34 -5.89 5.46
N ASP A 192 -20.53 -5.95 6.78
CA ASP A 192 -19.50 -5.81 7.80
C ASP A 192 -19.11 -7.14 8.47
N ALA A 193 -19.77 -8.26 8.12
CA ALA A 193 -19.43 -9.60 8.59
C ALA A 193 -17.98 -10.00 8.30
N MET A 194 -17.38 -9.44 7.26
CA MET A 194 -15.98 -9.70 6.91
C MET A 194 -15.02 -9.34 8.06
N LEU A 195 -15.33 -8.31 8.85
CA LEU A 195 -14.51 -7.92 10.00
C LEU A 195 -14.51 -8.96 11.13
N THR A 196 -15.46 -9.89 11.07
CA THR A 196 -15.70 -10.95 12.04
C THR A 196 -15.68 -12.34 11.38
N ALA A 197 -15.14 -12.45 10.16
CA ALA A 197 -15.10 -13.72 9.44
C ALA A 197 -14.27 -14.77 10.21
N PRO A 198 -14.57 -16.07 10.01
CA PRO A 198 -13.73 -17.15 10.46
C PRO A 198 -12.32 -16.95 9.93
N LEU A 199 -11.33 -17.44 10.69
CA LEU A 199 -9.95 -17.34 10.25
C LEU A 199 -9.75 -18.28 9.04
N ILE A 200 -9.83 -17.74 7.84
CA ILE A 200 -9.61 -18.52 6.61
C ILE A 200 -8.11 -18.47 6.29
N ASP A 201 -7.42 -19.57 6.59
CA ASP A 201 -6.03 -19.87 6.19
C ASP A 201 -5.04 -18.70 6.32
N ASP A 202 -5.07 -18.01 7.46
CA ASP A 202 -4.14 -16.92 7.72
C ASP A 202 -2.77 -17.42 8.17
N THR A 203 -1.94 -17.75 7.19
CA THR A 203 -0.54 -18.12 7.39
C THR A 203 0.32 -16.91 7.81
N THR A 204 -0.08 -15.70 7.42
CA THR A 204 0.70 -14.47 7.63
C THR A 204 0.75 -14.04 9.09
N SER A 205 -0.33 -14.20 9.85
CA SER A 205 -0.33 -13.82 11.28
C SER A 205 0.68 -14.60 12.11
N SER A 206 0.94 -15.85 11.71
CA SER A 206 1.91 -16.73 12.37
C SER A 206 3.33 -16.64 11.82
N SER A 207 3.53 -15.90 10.73
CA SER A 207 4.82 -15.77 10.05
C SER A 207 5.74 -14.76 10.75
N PRO A 208 7.07 -14.86 10.54
CA PRO A 208 7.99 -13.78 10.88
C PRO A 208 7.63 -12.49 10.15
N ILE A 209 8.08 -11.34 10.67
CA ILE A 209 7.91 -10.05 10.01
C ILE A 209 8.38 -10.11 8.55
N ALA A 210 7.61 -9.55 7.64
CA ALA A 210 8.01 -9.50 6.25
C ALA A 210 9.20 -8.54 6.02
N PRO A 211 10.12 -8.85 5.10
CA PRO A 211 11.31 -8.03 4.84
C PRO A 211 11.01 -6.55 4.55
N VAL A 212 9.93 -6.26 3.84
CA VAL A 212 9.51 -4.87 3.56
C VAL A 212 9.12 -4.11 4.84
N TYR A 213 8.43 -4.77 5.78
CA TYR A 213 8.08 -4.16 7.07
C TYR A 213 9.27 -4.08 8.03
N ALA A 214 10.20 -5.04 7.96
CA ALA A 214 11.47 -4.93 8.66
C ALA A 214 12.29 -3.72 8.19
N PHE A 215 12.29 -3.42 6.88
CA PHE A 215 12.88 -2.20 6.32
C PHE A 215 12.19 -0.94 6.80
N LEU A 216 10.86 -0.88 6.75
CA LEU A 216 10.10 0.30 7.18
C LEU A 216 10.37 0.69 8.64
N LYS A 217 10.76 -0.29 9.47
CA LYS A 217 11.09 -0.15 10.89
C LYS A 217 12.59 -0.02 11.17
N GLN A 218 13.42 0.33 10.18
CA GLN A 218 14.81 0.68 10.46
C GLN A 218 14.90 1.99 11.26
N PRO A 219 15.94 2.18 12.08
CA PRO A 219 16.17 3.46 12.77
C PRO A 219 16.18 4.64 11.79
N PRO A 220 15.60 5.79 12.15
CA PRO A 220 15.07 6.14 13.47
C PRO A 220 13.57 5.83 13.66
N PHE A 221 12.97 4.97 12.81
CA PHE A 221 11.54 4.66 12.81
C PHE A 221 11.21 3.28 13.39
N ASP A 222 12.15 2.73 14.15
CA ASP A 222 12.11 1.42 14.77
C ASP A 222 11.08 1.33 15.91
N GLY A 223 11.00 0.14 16.53
CA GLY A 223 10.02 -0.19 17.57
C GLY A 223 8.79 -0.93 17.05
N GLU A 224 8.06 -1.59 17.94
CA GLU A 224 6.92 -2.44 17.60
C GLU A 224 5.80 -1.63 16.91
N ILE A 225 5.12 -2.24 15.94
CA ILE A 225 3.90 -1.67 15.35
C ILE A 225 2.77 -1.89 16.36
N PRO A 226 2.20 -0.82 16.96
CA PRO A 226 1.33 -0.96 18.11
C PRO A 226 -0.06 -1.47 17.72
N TRP A 227 -0.58 -1.04 16.55
CA TRP A 227 -1.92 -1.41 16.10
C TRP A 227 -2.08 -1.28 14.57
N ASN A 228 -3.29 -1.62 14.09
CA ASN A 228 -3.78 -1.26 12.76
C ASN A 228 -3.64 0.24 12.49
N TYR A 229 -3.44 0.61 11.22
CA TYR A 229 -3.31 1.99 10.76
C TYR A 229 -2.03 2.69 11.22
N THR A 230 -0.95 1.97 11.49
CA THR A 230 0.38 2.60 11.51
C THR A 230 0.76 2.95 10.07
N LYS A 231 1.31 4.15 9.86
CA LYS A 231 1.68 4.63 8.52
C LYS A 231 3.16 4.93 8.43
N PHE A 232 3.73 4.75 7.25
CA PHE A 232 5.08 5.17 6.91
C PHE A 232 5.01 6.06 5.67
N LEU A 233 5.60 7.25 5.76
CA LEU A 233 5.79 8.12 4.60
C LEU A 233 7.16 7.81 4.01
N VAL A 234 7.16 7.41 2.74
CA VAL A 234 8.34 7.01 1.96
C VAL A 234 8.57 8.05 0.87
N GLY A 235 9.81 8.50 0.73
CA GLY A 235 10.23 9.49 -0.26
C GLY A 235 10.33 8.93 -1.67
N ARG A 236 10.55 9.82 -2.64
CA ARG A 236 10.71 9.47 -4.06
C ARG A 236 11.91 8.54 -4.34
N ASP A 237 12.90 8.53 -3.43
CA ASP A 237 14.07 7.65 -3.46
C ASP A 237 13.83 6.30 -2.76
N GLY A 238 12.67 6.13 -2.12
CA GLY A 238 12.27 4.93 -1.38
C GLY A 238 12.83 4.84 0.04
N ARG A 239 13.41 5.93 0.57
CA ARG A 239 13.76 6.02 2.00
C ARG A 239 12.55 6.38 2.84
N VAL A 240 12.49 5.85 4.06
CA VAL A 240 11.45 6.25 5.03
C VAL A 240 11.75 7.67 5.52
N LEU A 241 10.75 8.55 5.44
CA LEU A 241 10.82 9.95 5.89
C LEU A 241 10.15 10.13 7.25
N ARG A 242 9.10 9.36 7.53
CA ARG A 242 8.35 9.44 8.79
C ARG A 242 7.56 8.17 9.06
N ARG A 243 7.35 7.88 10.35
CA ARG A 243 6.39 6.93 10.87
C ARG A 243 5.30 7.66 11.67
N TYR A 244 4.06 7.22 11.53
CA TYR A 244 2.89 7.77 12.23
C TYR A 244 2.18 6.67 13.02
N SER A 245 1.77 7.02 14.24
CA SER A 245 0.95 6.19 15.11
C SER A 245 -0.47 6.04 14.55
N PRO A 246 -1.18 4.94 14.87
CA PRO A 246 -2.61 4.79 14.58
C PRO A 246 -3.47 5.99 14.98
N ALA A 247 -3.13 6.63 16.11
CA ALA A 247 -3.87 7.74 16.68
C ALA A 247 -3.50 9.12 16.10
N ASP A 248 -2.45 9.20 15.27
CA ASP A 248 -2.04 10.48 14.70
C ASP A 248 -3.12 11.01 13.75
N PRO A 249 -3.62 12.24 13.96
CA PRO A 249 -4.65 12.79 13.08
C PRO A 249 -4.03 13.06 11.71
N LEU A 250 -4.64 12.52 10.65
CA LEU A 250 -4.16 12.73 9.28
C LEU A 250 -4.04 14.22 8.92
N GLU A 251 -5.07 14.99 9.31
CA GLU A 251 -5.20 16.43 9.06
C GLU A 251 -4.24 17.27 9.92
N GLN A 252 -3.67 16.72 11.00
CA GLN A 252 -2.78 17.43 11.92
C GLN A 252 -1.31 17.05 11.68
N GLY A 253 -0.94 17.15 10.41
CA GLY A 253 0.45 17.28 9.97
C GLY A 253 0.96 16.16 9.08
N MET A 254 0.27 15.03 8.95
CA MET A 254 0.66 14.03 7.95
C MET A 254 0.49 14.59 6.54
N GLU A 255 -0.64 15.27 6.28
CA GLU A 255 -0.84 15.95 4.99
C GLU A 255 0.25 17.00 4.70
N ASP A 256 0.67 17.77 5.70
CA ASP A 256 1.73 18.77 5.50
C ASP A 256 3.09 18.14 5.21
N ASP A 257 3.39 17.00 5.83
CA ASP A 257 4.58 16.21 5.52
C ASP A 257 4.50 15.63 4.09
N VAL A 258 3.32 15.19 3.64
CA VAL A 258 3.10 14.78 2.24
C VAL A 258 3.34 15.95 1.28
N LYS A 259 2.78 17.13 1.53
CA LYS A 259 3.02 18.33 0.70
C LYS A 259 4.51 18.66 0.60
N ARG A 260 5.23 18.61 1.71
CA ARG A 260 6.68 18.87 1.77
C ARG A 260 7.45 17.84 0.95
N ALA A 261 7.18 16.56 1.16
CA ALA A 261 7.81 15.49 0.41
C ALA A 261 7.54 15.61 -1.11
N LEU A 262 6.32 16.00 -1.50
CA LEU A 262 5.96 16.21 -2.90
C LEU A 262 6.74 17.39 -3.53
N ALA A 263 6.96 18.44 -2.74
CA ALA A 263 7.77 19.60 -3.11
C ALA A 263 9.29 19.34 -3.04
N GLY A 264 9.74 18.17 -2.57
CA GLY A 264 11.15 17.87 -2.35
C GLY A 264 11.75 18.62 -1.15
N GLU A 265 10.92 19.08 -0.22
CA GLU A 265 11.33 19.76 1.00
C GLU A 265 11.59 18.78 2.14
N GLU A 266 12.57 19.12 2.99
CA GLU A 266 12.79 18.42 4.26
C GLU A 266 11.57 18.52 5.19
N LEU A 267 11.29 17.42 5.89
CA LEU A 267 10.20 17.37 6.86
C LEU A 267 10.61 18.10 8.14
N LYS A 268 9.66 18.85 8.73
CA LYS A 268 9.90 19.53 10.01
C LYS A 268 10.09 18.49 11.12
N LYS A 269 11.11 18.63 11.96
CA LYS A 269 11.24 17.81 13.17
C LYS A 269 9.99 17.99 14.04
N ARG A 270 9.37 16.89 14.47
CA ARG A 270 8.32 16.94 15.49
C ARG A 270 9.00 16.90 16.86
N ALA A 271 8.56 17.75 17.78
CA ALA A 271 8.87 17.55 19.19
C ALA A 271 8.09 16.31 19.64
N PHE A 272 8.79 15.34 20.22
CA PHE A 272 8.20 14.14 20.80
C PHE A 272 7.58 14.45 22.17
#